data_AF-A0A1X7R8T5-F1
#
_entry.id   AF-A0A1X7R8T5-F1
#
_cell.length_a   1.000
_cell.length_b   1.000
_cell.length_c   1.000
_cell.angle_alpha   90.00
_cell.angle_beta   90.00
_cell.angle_gamma   90.00
#
_symmetry.space_group_name_H-M   'P 1'
#
loop_
_entity.id
_entity.type
_entity.pdbx_description
1 polymer ?
#
loop_
_entity_poly.entity_id
_entity_poly.type
_entity_poly.pdbx_seq_one_letter_code
_entity_poly.pdbx_strand_id
1 'polypeptide(L)'
;MSSSGSSNNDSDAQILAQLKGKLWYHLEMILQDIESRENVGASTTTGHMHVTHSNKYINALVEVILTKLQEITTDLEQFAKHDTGRSIKQINIDDLSLYLRNSSQLQNEILPKKK
;
A
#
# COMPACT_ATOMS: atom_id res chain seq x y z
N MET A 1 21.38 -36.41 0.17
CA MET A 1 20.47 -35.91 -0.89
C MET A 1 19.41 -35.07 -0.20
N SER A 2 19.32 -33.79 -0.59
CA SER A 2 18.65 -32.72 0.14
C SER A 2 17.12 -32.76 0.01
N SER A 3 16.40 -32.73 1.13
CA SER A 3 14.93 -32.70 1.19
C SER A 3 14.37 -31.53 2.02
N SER A 4 15.15 -30.45 2.20
CA SER A 4 14.80 -29.32 3.08
C SER A 4 14.15 -28.11 2.39
N GLY A 5 13.92 -28.16 1.07
CA GLY A 5 13.53 -26.99 0.27
C GLY A 5 12.03 -26.74 0.08
N SER A 6 11.16 -27.69 0.44
CA SER A 6 9.72 -27.61 0.10
C SER A 6 8.89 -26.83 1.12
N SER A 7 9.24 -26.89 2.40
CA SER A 7 8.40 -26.37 3.49
C SER A 7 8.34 -24.83 3.58
N ASN A 8 9.39 -24.13 3.14
CA ASN A 8 9.43 -22.66 3.22
C ASN A 8 8.57 -21.99 2.14
N ASN A 9 8.44 -22.59 0.96
CA ASN A 9 7.66 -22.00 -0.12
C ASN A 9 6.15 -22.05 0.19
N ASP A 10 5.70 -23.12 0.86
CA ASP A 10 4.31 -23.26 1.27
C ASP A 10 3.95 -22.26 2.38
N SER A 11 4.88 -21.98 3.31
CA SER A 11 4.66 -20.97 4.36
C SER A 11 4.62 -19.55 3.78
N ASP A 12 5.49 -19.23 2.83
CA ASP A 12 5.54 -17.90 2.22
C ASP A 12 4.29 -17.64 1.36
N ALA A 13 3.83 -18.65 0.61
CA ALA A 13 2.58 -18.58 -0.14
C ALA A 13 1.37 -18.39 0.80
N GLN A 14 1.35 -19.08 1.95
CA GLN A 14 0.29 -18.93 2.94
C GLN A 14 0.30 -17.54 3.57
N ILE A 15 1.47 -17.02 3.95
CA ILE A 15 1.60 -15.65 4.48
C ILE A 15 1.14 -14.63 3.45
N LEU A 16 1.56 -14.79 2.19
CA LEU A 16 1.14 -13.90 1.11
C LEU A 16 -0.38 -13.92 0.95
N ALA A 17 -1.02 -15.10 0.93
CA ALA A 17 -2.47 -15.20 0.85
C ALA A 17 -3.18 -14.48 2.01
N GLN A 18 -2.66 -14.61 3.24
CA GLN A 18 -3.20 -13.89 4.41
C GLN A 18 -3.04 -12.38 4.29
N LEU A 19 -1.89 -11.90 3.79
CA LEU A 19 -1.65 -10.47 3.54
C LEU A 19 -2.58 -9.92 2.46
N LYS A 20 -2.80 -10.67 1.36
CA LYS A 20 -3.76 -10.32 0.31
C LYS A 20 -5.17 -10.18 0.88
N GLY A 21 -5.62 -11.13 1.70
CA GLY A 21 -6.93 -11.07 2.34
C GLY A 21 -7.11 -9.85 3.25
N LYS A 22 -6.10 -9.52 4.06
CA LYS A 22 -6.13 -8.31 4.90
C LYS A 22 -6.15 -7.03 4.07
N LEU A 23 -5.32 -6.96 3.03
CA LEU A 23 -5.27 -5.80 2.13
C LEU A 23 -6.61 -5.61 1.41
N TRP A 24 -7.22 -6.69 0.93
CA TRP A 24 -8.56 -6.66 0.32
C TRP A 24 -9.59 -6.04 1.26
N TYR A 25 -9.65 -6.50 2.51
CA TYR A 25 -10.59 -5.97 3.51
C TYR A 25 -10.37 -4.49 3.78
N HIS A 26 -9.12 -4.05 3.94
CA HIS A 26 -8.82 -2.64 4.14
C HIS A 26 -9.17 -1.78 2.93
N LEU A 27 -8.99 -2.28 1.71
CA LEU A 27 -9.40 -1.57 0.50
C LEU A 27 -10.90 -1.41 0.41
N GLU A 28 -11.67 -2.46 0.73
CA GLU A 28 -13.13 -2.36 0.79
C GLU A 28 -13.57 -1.28 1.78
N MET A 29 -12.99 -1.25 2.99
CA MET A 29 -13.29 -0.23 4.00
C MET A 29 -12.93 1.19 3.56
N ILE A 30 -11.77 1.38 2.92
CA ILE A 30 -11.33 2.70 2.41
C ILE A 30 -12.28 3.16 1.30
N LEU A 31 -12.65 2.29 0.38
CA LEU A 31 -13.55 2.63 -0.72
C LEU A 31 -14.95 3.01 -0.20
N GLN A 32 -15.48 2.25 0.78
CA GLN A 32 -16.74 2.59 1.43
C GLN A 32 -16.67 3.94 2.17
N ASP A 33 -15.56 4.25 2.85
CA ASP A 33 -15.35 5.56 3.50
C ASP A 33 -15.33 6.69 2.46
N ILE A 34 -14.61 6.52 1.33
CA ILE A 34 -14.58 7.49 0.23
C ILE A 34 -16.00 7.72 -0.33
N GLU A 35 -16.72 6.64 -0.66
CA GLU A 35 -18.11 6.71 -1.13
C GLU A 35 -19.00 7.44 -0.13
N SER A 36 -18.85 7.16 1.17
CA SER A 36 -19.66 7.80 2.21
C SER A 36 -19.41 9.31 2.28
N ARG A 37 -18.16 9.77 2.13
CA ARG A 37 -17.80 11.19 2.16
C ARG A 37 -18.27 11.94 0.91
N GLU A 38 -18.17 11.32 -0.26
CA GLU A 38 -18.61 11.94 -1.51
C GLU A 38 -20.14 12.01 -1.61
N ASN A 39 -20.86 11.05 -1.03
CA ASN A 39 -22.33 11.03 -1.02
C ASN A 39 -22.97 12.00 0.01
N VAL A 40 -22.20 12.55 0.95
CA VAL A 40 -22.69 13.49 1.98
C VAL A 40 -22.86 14.93 1.45
N GLY A 41 -22.38 15.24 0.24
CA GLY A 41 -22.52 16.55 -0.39
C GLY A 41 -23.70 16.73 -1.35
N ALA A 42 -24.36 15.64 -1.78
CA ALA A 42 -25.40 15.67 -2.82
C ALA A 42 -26.81 15.64 -2.23
N SER A 43 -27.12 16.58 -1.34
CA SER A 43 -28.51 16.95 -1.08
C SER A 43 -28.98 17.82 -2.25
N THR A 44 -30.05 17.36 -2.92
CA THR A 44 -30.82 18.02 -3.98
C THR A 44 -30.43 17.72 -5.45
N THR A 45 -31.22 16.81 -6.06
CA THR A 45 -31.88 16.97 -7.38
C THR A 45 -31.43 16.12 -8.58
N THR A 46 -30.41 15.26 -8.52
CA THR A 46 -30.17 14.30 -9.62
C THR A 46 -29.75 12.93 -9.11
N GLY A 47 -30.44 11.87 -9.57
CA GLY A 47 -30.41 10.50 -9.07
C GLY A 47 -29.06 10.01 -8.54
N HIS A 48 -29.07 9.53 -7.30
CA HIS A 48 -27.94 8.89 -6.62
C HIS A 48 -27.27 7.86 -7.52
N MET A 49 -26.09 8.18 -8.05
CA MET A 49 -25.22 7.17 -8.64
C MET A 49 -24.47 6.52 -7.49
N HIS A 50 -25.08 5.51 -6.85
CA HIS A 50 -24.40 4.65 -5.91
C HIS A 50 -23.34 3.87 -6.69
N VAL A 51 -22.11 4.38 -6.70
CA VAL A 51 -20.97 3.67 -7.26
C VAL A 51 -20.75 2.48 -6.35
N THR A 52 -20.93 1.27 -6.87
CA THR A 52 -20.57 0.04 -6.16
C THR A 52 -19.31 -0.51 -6.80
N HIS A 53 -18.25 -0.69 -6.00
CA HIS A 53 -17.03 -1.30 -6.48
C HIS A 53 -17.19 -2.81 -6.61
N SER A 54 -16.97 -3.35 -7.81
CA SER A 54 -17.01 -4.80 -8.01
C SER A 54 -15.86 -5.51 -7.29
N ASN A 55 -16.08 -6.74 -6.83
CA ASN A 55 -15.01 -7.59 -6.27
C ASN A 55 -13.82 -7.74 -7.22
N LYS A 56 -14.06 -7.75 -8.54
CA LYS A 56 -12.99 -7.80 -9.55
C LYS A 56 -12.10 -6.55 -9.52
N TYR A 57 -12.70 -5.38 -9.31
CA TYR A 57 -11.98 -4.13 -9.18
C TYR A 57 -11.13 -4.12 -7.90
N ILE A 58 -11.69 -4.53 -6.76
CA ILE A 58 -10.95 -4.61 -5.49
C ILE A 58 -9.78 -5.61 -5.62
N ASN A 59 -10.01 -6.77 -6.24
CA ASN A 59 -8.94 -7.74 -6.50
C ASN A 59 -7.83 -7.16 -7.39
N ALA A 60 -8.18 -6.39 -8.42
CA ALA A 60 -7.18 -5.72 -9.24
C ALA A 60 -6.38 -4.68 -8.44
N LEU A 61 -7.04 -3.91 -7.57
CA LEU A 61 -6.37 -2.96 -6.68
C LEU A 61 -5.42 -3.65 -5.69
N VAL A 62 -5.81 -4.81 -5.15
CA VAL A 62 -4.94 -5.63 -4.29
C VAL A 62 -3.63 -5.96 -5.01
N GLU A 63 -3.70 -6.45 -6.26
CA GLU A 63 -2.48 -6.79 -7.01
C GLU A 63 -1.64 -5.54 -7.33
N VAL A 64 -2.27 -4.45 -7.76
CA VAL A 64 -1.57 -3.19 -8.05
C VAL A 64 -0.83 -2.68 -6.82
N ILE A 65 -1.49 -2.69 -5.65
CA ILE A 65 -0.88 -2.20 -4.40
C ILE A 65 0.25 -3.11 -3.96
N LEU A 66 0.12 -4.43 -4.11
CA LEU A 66 1.22 -5.35 -3.78
C LEU A 66 2.44 -5.10 -4.66
N THR A 67 2.25 -4.91 -5.97
CA THR A 67 3.35 -4.54 -6.87
C THR A 67 3.97 -3.20 -6.43
N LYS A 68 3.16 -2.20 -6.09
CA LYS A 68 3.67 -0.91 -5.61
C LYS A 68 4.40 -1.00 -4.27
N LEU A 69 3.97 -1.84 -3.34
CA LEU A 69 4.67 -2.06 -2.08
C LEU A 69 6.05 -2.69 -2.30
N GLN A 70 6.18 -3.59 -3.27
CA GLN A 70 7.48 -4.18 -3.64
C GLN A 70 8.43 -3.15 -4.26
N GLU A 71 7.92 -2.30 -5.17
CA GLU A 71 8.67 -1.19 -5.75
C GLU A 71 9.14 -0.21 -4.67
N ILE A 72 8.23 0.27 -3.81
CA ILE A 72 8.53 1.17 -2.69
C ILE A 72 9.61 0.57 -1.80
N THR A 73 9.47 -0.70 -1.41
CA THR A 73 10.44 -1.36 -0.52
C THR A 73 11.83 -1.42 -1.16
N THR A 74 11.88 -1.73 -2.45
CA THR A 74 13.14 -1.79 -3.21
C THR A 74 13.84 -0.43 -3.25
N ASP A 75 13.10 0.65 -3.51
CA ASP A 75 13.66 2.00 -3.56
C ASP A 75 14.15 2.46 -2.18
N LEU A 76 13.35 2.23 -1.13
CA LEU A 76 13.73 2.59 0.25
C LEU A 76 14.99 1.84 0.71
N GLU A 77 15.12 0.57 0.34
CA GLU A 77 16.34 -0.19 0.60
C GLU A 77 17.55 0.38 -0.12
N GLN A 78 17.39 0.83 -1.36
CA GLN A 78 18.48 1.43 -2.13
C GLN A 78 18.93 2.76 -1.50
N PHE A 79 18.00 3.60 -1.05
CA PHE A 79 18.33 4.85 -0.35
C PHE A 79 19.07 4.58 0.96
N ALA A 80 18.60 3.63 1.76
CA ALA A 80 19.26 3.26 3.01
C ALA A 80 20.69 2.76 2.79
N LYS A 81 20.89 1.92 1.76
CA LYS A 81 22.21 1.37 1.39
C LYS A 81 23.16 2.46 0.87
N HIS A 82 22.66 3.36 0.01
CA HIS A 82 23.50 4.33 -0.70
C HIS A 82 24.14 5.38 0.22
N ASP A 83 23.36 6.04 1.08
CA ASP A 83 23.86 7.21 1.81
C ASP A 83 24.54 6.87 3.14
N THR A 84 24.27 5.69 3.70
CA THR A 84 24.67 5.36 5.09
C THR A 84 25.13 3.92 5.28
N GLY A 85 25.09 3.09 4.23
CA GLY A 85 25.37 1.65 4.34
C GLY A 85 24.38 0.88 5.22
N ARG A 86 23.22 1.46 5.51
CA ARG A 86 22.19 0.87 6.37
C ARG A 86 21.51 -0.32 5.68
N SER A 87 21.12 -1.30 6.49
CA SER A 87 20.38 -2.49 6.03
C SER A 87 18.87 -2.23 5.96
N ILE A 88 18.11 -3.16 5.35
CA ILE A 88 16.63 -3.12 5.27
C ILE A 88 15.96 -2.89 6.65
N LYS A 89 16.55 -3.43 7.73
CA LYS A 89 16.04 -3.29 9.10
C LYS A 89 16.21 -1.89 9.68
N GLN A 90 16.89 -1.00 8.97
CA GLN A 90 17.28 0.32 9.42
C GLN A 90 16.70 1.44 8.55
N ILE A 91 15.75 1.15 7.64
CA ILE A 91 15.03 2.15 6.85
C ILE A 91 14.36 3.17 7.79
N ASN A 92 14.46 4.46 7.48
CA ASN A 92 14.01 5.56 8.33
C ASN A 92 13.22 6.63 7.54
N ILE A 93 12.89 7.74 8.22
CA ILE A 93 12.09 8.83 7.64
C ILE A 93 12.81 9.58 6.51
N ASP A 94 14.15 9.60 6.51
CA ASP A 94 14.94 10.28 5.48
C ASP A 94 14.85 9.50 4.15
N ASP A 95 14.86 8.17 4.21
CA ASP A 95 14.65 7.32 3.03
C ASP A 95 13.24 7.55 2.44
N LEU A 96 12.22 7.66 3.31
CA LEU A 96 10.86 7.98 2.88
C LEU A 96 10.77 9.39 2.26
N SER A 97 11.49 10.36 2.83
CA SER A 97 11.58 11.71 2.28
C SER A 97 12.20 11.71 0.87
N LEU A 98 13.26 10.92 0.67
CA LEU A 98 13.91 10.74 -0.64
C LEU A 98 12.99 10.07 -1.66
N TYR A 99 12.18 9.09 -1.25
CA TYR A 99 11.18 8.45 -2.11
C TYR A 99 10.10 9.45 -2.55
N LEU A 100 9.61 10.27 -1.61
CA LEU A 100 8.53 11.22 -1.86
C LEU A 100 8.99 12.55 -2.52
N ARG A 101 10.29 12.72 -2.83
CA ARG A 101 10.88 13.99 -3.31
C ARG A 101 10.21 14.65 -4.50
N ASN A 102 9.53 13.86 -5.33
CA ASN A 102 8.84 14.35 -6.52
C ASN A 102 7.34 14.60 -6.30
N SER A 103 6.83 14.36 -5.09
CA SER A 103 5.42 14.58 -4.73
C SER A 103 5.33 15.40 -3.46
N SER A 104 5.39 16.72 -3.61
CA SER A 104 5.32 17.68 -2.50
C SER A 104 4.02 17.55 -1.70
N GLN A 105 2.90 17.24 -2.36
CA GLN A 105 1.63 16.96 -1.70
C GLN A 105 1.75 15.76 -0.75
N LEU A 106 2.30 14.63 -1.21
CA LEU A 106 2.47 13.45 -0.37
C LEU A 106 3.51 13.67 0.73
N GLN A 107 4.58 14.43 0.48
CA GLN A 107 5.51 14.80 1.53
C GLN A 107 4.83 15.56 2.67
N ASN A 108 3.94 16.51 2.35
CA ASN A 108 3.26 17.32 3.35
C ASN A 108 2.23 16.53 4.17
N GLU A 109 1.61 15.52 3.57
CA GLU A 109 0.61 14.65 4.23
C GLU A 109 1.27 13.54 5.08
N ILE A 110 2.37 12.97 4.60
CA ILE A 110 2.96 11.75 5.18
C ILE A 110 4.12 12.06 6.12
N LEU A 111 4.98 13.04 5.79
CA LEU A 111 6.15 13.33 6.62
C LEU A 111 5.74 14.15 7.85
N PRO A 112 6.36 13.88 9.03
CA PRO A 112 6.11 14.68 10.22
C PRO A 112 6.48 16.14 9.98
N LYS A 113 5.58 17.06 10.32
CA LYS A 113 5.84 18.49 10.26
C LYS A 113 7.02 18.81 11.19
N LYS A 114 8.08 19.42 10.65
CA LYS A 114 9.19 19.94 11.45
C LYS A 114 8.61 21.00 12.39
N LYS A 115 8.73 20.77 13.70
CA LYS A 115 8.34 21.73 14.75
C LYS A 115 9.24 22.95 14.72
#